data_AF-A0A8C0B2Z3-F1
#
_entry.id   AF-A0A8C0B2Z3-F1
#
_cell.length_a   1.000
_cell.length_b   1.000
_cell.length_c   1.000
_cell.angle_alpha   90.00
_cell.angle_beta   90.00
_cell.angle_gamma   90.00
#
_symmetry.space_group_name_H-M   'P 1'
#
loop_
_entity.id
_entity.type
_entity.pdbx_description
1 polymer ?
#
loop_
_entity_poly.entity_id
_entity_poly.type
_entity_poly.pdbx_seq_one_letter_code
_entity_poly.pdbx_strand_id
1 'polypeptide(L)'
;PLLAGRRGGLGGRSGSRGVPRGGRRKAGPGRLSPELSSLLFSPGRTRNLLRIGVIKKPLWFDVYAAFPPLREPVYRVPRPRYGKVKDVIRPILYQEDEVRAKFYKVYGSGPRPFNLSQSNYKSTCQRFVEKFNELKEEGKIEEEKLFEETGKALLASGIILQRRGTDKVAQEDHQGVETRGSVLHLQLQTVLEEMQGQKKDQEEQTPELAERQKENPLPS
;
A
#
# COMPACT_ATOMS: atom_id res chain seq x y z
N PRO A 1 43.09 -40.86 -32.73
CA PRO A 1 44.03 -39.85 -32.18
C PRO A 1 43.24 -38.71 -31.49
N LEU A 2 42.88 -38.88 -30.22
CA LEU A 2 43.58 -38.33 -29.04
C LEU A 2 43.33 -36.83 -28.79
N LEU A 3 42.45 -36.58 -27.81
CA LEU A 3 42.47 -35.57 -26.74
C LEU A 3 42.80 -34.10 -27.06
N ALA A 4 41.84 -33.21 -26.82
CA ALA A 4 42.04 -32.03 -25.98
C ALA A 4 40.69 -31.43 -25.53
N GLY A 5 40.39 -31.53 -24.23
CA GLY A 5 39.38 -30.71 -23.59
C GLY A 5 39.94 -29.34 -23.22
N ARG A 6 39.12 -28.29 -23.32
CA ARG A 6 39.39 -27.02 -22.63
C ARG A 6 38.10 -26.39 -22.12
N ARG A 7 38.06 -26.23 -20.81
CA ARG A 7 37.02 -25.57 -20.01
C ARG A 7 37.00 -24.06 -20.30
N GLY A 8 35.81 -23.47 -20.32
CA GLY A 8 35.60 -22.02 -20.36
C GLY A 8 34.25 -21.65 -19.77
N GLY A 9 34.08 -21.82 -18.45
CA GLY A 9 32.93 -21.31 -17.71
C GLY A 9 33.17 -19.86 -17.30
N LEU A 10 32.46 -18.91 -17.92
CA LEU A 10 32.43 -17.52 -17.49
C LEU A 10 31.41 -17.38 -16.36
N GLY A 11 31.93 -17.20 -15.14
CA GLY A 11 31.15 -16.94 -13.94
C GLY A 11 30.44 -15.58 -14.01
N GLY A 12 29.13 -15.62 -13.86
CA GLY A 12 28.29 -14.43 -13.68
C GLY A 12 28.66 -13.69 -12.41
N ARG A 13 28.91 -12.38 -12.55
CA ARG A 13 29.14 -11.44 -11.46
C ARG A 13 27.88 -11.33 -10.59
N SER A 14 28.00 -11.78 -9.35
CA SER A 14 27.04 -11.50 -8.28
C SER A 14 27.14 -10.03 -7.85
N GLY A 15 26.16 -9.23 -8.24
CA GLY A 15 26.00 -7.86 -7.78
C GLY A 15 25.54 -7.83 -6.32
N SER A 16 26.47 -7.77 -5.37
CA SER A 16 26.16 -7.48 -3.97
C SER A 16 25.64 -6.04 -3.86
N ARG A 17 24.36 -5.88 -3.47
CA ARG A 17 23.79 -4.57 -3.11
C ARG A 17 24.36 -4.17 -1.75
N GLY A 18 25.30 -3.23 -1.75
CA GLY A 18 25.85 -2.63 -0.54
C GLY A 18 24.75 -1.93 0.27
N VAL A 19 24.62 -2.31 1.54
CA VAL A 19 23.84 -1.59 2.54
C VAL A 19 24.53 -0.24 2.81
N PRO A 20 23.86 0.91 2.73
CA PRO A 20 24.50 2.18 3.03
C PRO A 20 24.82 2.23 4.53
N ARG A 21 26.12 2.24 4.85
CA ARG A 21 26.61 2.51 6.21
C ARG A 21 26.17 3.92 6.60
N GLY A 22 25.28 4.01 7.59
CA GLY A 22 24.82 5.28 8.16
C GLY A 22 26.00 6.14 8.60
N GLY A 23 26.20 7.26 7.91
CA GLY A 23 27.20 8.26 8.27
C GLY A 23 26.86 8.85 9.63
N ARG A 24 27.76 8.69 10.61
CA ARG A 24 27.73 9.45 11.87
C ARG A 24 27.94 10.92 11.53
N ARG A 25 26.85 11.67 11.38
CA ARG A 25 26.89 13.14 11.39
C ARG A 25 27.43 13.55 12.77
N LYS A 26 28.57 14.25 12.81
CA LYS A 26 29.08 14.84 14.06
C LYS A 26 28.02 15.78 14.62
N ALA A 27 27.59 15.52 15.86
CA ALA A 27 26.68 16.40 16.58
C ALA A 27 27.40 17.73 16.85
N GLY A 28 26.81 18.84 16.40
CA GLY A 28 27.26 20.18 16.78
C GLY A 28 27.02 20.45 18.27
N PRO A 29 27.71 21.43 18.86
CA PRO A 29 27.52 21.81 20.26
C PRO A 29 26.04 22.19 20.49
N GLY A 30 25.40 21.54 21.47
CA GLY A 30 23.99 21.77 21.83
C GLY A 30 23.00 20.68 21.40
N ARG A 31 23.39 19.70 20.58
CA ARG A 31 22.53 18.52 20.30
C ARG A 31 22.87 17.36 21.22
N LEU A 32 22.20 17.33 22.37
CA LEU A 32 22.16 16.14 23.22
C LEU A 32 21.26 15.09 22.55
N SER A 33 21.65 13.82 22.61
CA SER A 33 20.80 12.72 22.12
C SER A 33 19.46 12.74 22.87
N PRO A 34 18.34 12.27 22.28
CA PRO A 34 17.04 12.25 22.95
C PRO A 34 17.06 11.47 24.27
N GLU A 35 17.89 10.43 24.36
CA GLU A 35 18.25 9.70 25.58
C GLU A 35 18.78 10.66 26.66
N LEU A 36 19.86 11.38 26.34
CA LEU A 36 20.52 12.32 27.25
C LEU A 36 19.69 13.58 27.49
N SER A 37 18.85 13.97 26.54
CA SER A 37 17.93 15.10 26.62
C SER A 37 16.78 14.82 27.59
N SER A 38 16.15 13.64 27.49
CA SER A 38 15.18 13.19 28.49
C SER A 38 15.78 13.11 29.88
N LEU A 39 17.05 12.70 29.96
CA LEU A 39 17.77 12.69 31.21
C LEU A 39 18.00 14.13 31.68
N LEU A 40 18.51 15.06 30.86
CA LEU A 40 18.90 16.42 31.27
C LEU A 40 17.73 17.40 31.49
N PHE A 41 16.61 17.19 30.81
CA PHE A 41 15.41 18.03 30.87
C PHE A 41 14.19 17.31 31.50
N SER A 42 14.38 16.13 32.11
CA SER A 42 13.34 15.54 32.96
C SER A 42 13.12 16.43 34.18
N PRO A 43 11.87 16.74 34.56
CA PRO A 43 11.55 17.53 35.73
C PRO A 43 12.03 16.91 37.04
N GLY A 44 12.16 15.58 37.11
CA GLY A 44 12.83 14.89 38.21
C GLY A 44 14.30 15.28 38.32
N ARG A 45 15.03 15.35 37.19
CA ARG A 45 16.43 15.78 37.20
C ARG A 45 16.59 17.28 37.37
N THR A 46 15.75 18.11 36.73
CA THR A 46 15.74 19.56 36.92
C THR A 46 15.50 19.90 38.39
N ARG A 47 14.55 19.22 39.06
CA ARG A 47 14.33 19.36 40.50
C ARG A 47 15.58 19.02 41.32
N ASN A 48 16.27 17.93 40.98
CA ASN A 48 17.51 17.56 41.66
C ASN A 48 18.63 18.58 41.45
N LEU A 49 18.81 19.07 40.22
CA LEU A 49 19.81 20.09 39.90
C LEU A 49 19.51 21.45 40.55
N LEU A 50 18.24 21.82 40.67
CA LEU A 50 17.80 23.00 41.42
C LEU A 50 18.08 22.85 42.91
N ARG A 51 17.83 21.66 43.49
CA ARG A 51 18.11 21.38 44.91
C ARG A 51 19.60 21.45 45.25
N ILE A 52 20.47 21.02 44.33
CA ILE A 52 21.93 21.05 44.51
C ILE A 52 22.49 22.45 44.17
N GLY A 53 21.70 23.34 43.57
CA GLY A 53 22.11 24.71 43.22
C GLY A 53 22.94 24.83 41.94
N VAL A 54 22.95 23.79 41.09
CA VAL A 54 23.75 23.76 39.84
C VAL A 54 23.14 24.64 38.76
N ILE A 55 21.81 24.76 38.73
CA ILE A 55 21.07 25.51 37.71
C ILE A 55 20.12 26.52 38.38
N LYS A 56 19.86 27.62 37.68
CA LYS A 56 18.79 28.55 38.05
C LYS A 56 17.42 27.95 37.66
N LYS A 57 16.39 28.29 38.42
CA LYS A 57 15.01 27.85 38.17
C LYS A 57 14.55 28.26 36.76
N PRO A 58 14.24 27.30 35.87
CA PRO A 58 13.76 27.63 34.54
C PRO A 58 12.29 28.03 34.59
N LEU A 59 11.89 28.93 33.68
CA LEU A 59 10.55 29.53 33.66
C LEU A 59 9.41 28.49 33.63
N TRP A 60 9.62 27.38 32.90
CA TRP A 60 8.61 26.33 32.74
C TRP A 60 8.42 25.45 33.99
N PHE A 61 9.35 25.46 34.96
CA PHE A 61 9.34 24.50 36.06
C PHE A 61 8.11 24.65 36.97
N ASP A 62 7.67 25.87 37.23
CA ASP A 62 6.47 26.13 38.04
C ASP A 62 5.19 25.67 37.35
N VAL A 63 5.10 25.90 36.05
CA VAL A 63 3.98 25.42 35.23
C VAL A 63 3.92 23.90 35.27
N TYR A 64 5.06 23.23 35.12
CA TYR A 64 5.13 21.77 35.20
C TYR A 64 4.79 21.23 36.60
N ALA A 65 5.25 21.90 37.66
CA ALA A 65 4.98 21.48 39.04
C ALA A 65 3.49 21.66 39.41
N ALA A 66 2.84 22.71 38.91
CA ALA A 66 1.42 22.95 39.12
C ALA A 66 0.54 22.00 38.28
N PHE A 67 0.93 21.75 37.03
CA PHE A 67 0.17 20.95 36.08
C PHE A 67 1.04 19.81 35.49
N PRO A 68 1.37 18.79 36.30
CA PRO A 68 2.17 17.67 35.82
C PRO A 68 1.40 16.85 34.77
N PRO A 69 2.08 16.34 33.73
CA PRO A 69 1.45 15.48 32.74
C PRO A 69 1.06 14.12 33.36
N LEU A 70 0.05 13.46 32.79
CA LEU A 70 -0.42 12.14 33.24
C LEU A 70 0.69 11.07 33.25
N ARG A 71 1.66 11.20 32.35
CA ARG A 71 2.81 10.29 32.25
C ARG A 71 4.08 11.10 32.11
N GLU A 72 5.07 10.75 32.92
CA GLU A 72 6.37 11.40 32.87
C GLU A 72 7.06 11.15 31.51
N PRO A 73 7.66 12.19 30.89
CA PRO A 73 8.37 12.08 29.62
C PRO A 73 9.74 11.40 29.81
N VAL A 74 9.72 10.11 30.14
CA VAL A 74 10.91 9.26 30.21
C VAL A 74 11.16 8.66 28.83
N TYR A 75 12.40 8.78 28.35
CA TYR A 75 12.79 8.11 27.12
C TYR A 75 12.64 6.58 27.27
N ARG A 76 12.02 5.94 26.28
CA ARG A 76 11.88 4.49 26.22
C ARG A 76 12.32 4.02 24.84
N VAL A 77 13.25 3.05 24.81
CA VAL A 77 13.64 2.39 23.56
C VAL A 77 12.46 1.54 23.07
N PRO A 78 11.90 1.79 21.87
CA PRO A 78 10.88 0.92 21.30
C PRO A 78 11.51 -0.45 21.02
N ARG A 79 11.00 -1.50 21.68
CA ARG A 79 11.46 -2.87 21.47
C ARG A 79 10.53 -3.59 20.51
N PRO A 80 11.05 -4.21 19.43
CA PRO A 80 10.24 -5.08 18.59
C PRO A 80 9.69 -6.23 19.43
N ARG A 81 8.44 -6.59 19.16
CA ARG A 81 7.75 -7.70 19.81
C ARG A 81 8.08 -8.97 19.02
N TYR A 82 8.70 -9.97 19.65
CA TYR A 82 9.01 -11.26 19.04
C TYR A 82 8.11 -12.36 19.61
N GLY A 83 7.85 -13.42 18.83
CA GLY A 83 7.02 -14.55 19.24
C GLY A 83 5.52 -14.27 19.13
N LYS A 84 4.70 -14.94 19.97
CA LYS A 84 3.22 -14.85 19.95
C LYS A 84 2.69 -13.62 20.70
N VAL A 85 3.32 -12.45 20.53
CA VAL A 85 2.86 -11.21 21.16
C VAL A 85 1.85 -10.55 20.23
N LYS A 86 0.58 -10.58 20.61
CA LYS A 86 -0.49 -9.90 19.87
C LYS A 86 -0.53 -8.41 20.22
N ASP A 87 -1.09 -7.61 19.33
CA ASP A 87 -1.38 -6.22 19.62
C ASP A 87 -2.43 -6.09 20.71
N VAL A 88 -2.30 -5.04 21.53
CA VAL A 88 -3.19 -4.78 22.67
C VAL A 88 -4.52 -4.19 22.17
N ILE A 89 -4.52 -3.58 20.99
CA ILE A 89 -5.64 -2.84 20.44
C ILE A 89 -6.53 -3.80 19.65
N ARG A 90 -7.81 -3.84 20.00
CA ARG A 90 -8.83 -4.64 19.30
C ARG A 90 -9.33 -3.90 18.06
N PRO A 91 -9.76 -4.61 17.00
CA PRO A 91 -10.45 -3.97 15.87
C PRO A 91 -11.75 -3.31 16.34
N ILE A 92 -12.07 -2.16 15.74
CA ILE A 92 -13.31 -1.42 16.01
C ILE A 92 -14.31 -1.80 14.93
N LEU A 93 -15.33 -2.59 15.27
CA LEU A 93 -16.39 -3.06 14.37
C LEU A 93 -17.75 -2.77 15.01
N TYR A 94 -18.69 -2.30 14.21
CA TYR A 94 -20.05 -1.99 14.63
C TYR A 94 -21.07 -2.92 13.98
N GLN A 95 -22.29 -2.95 14.53
CA GLN A 95 -23.36 -3.82 14.02
C GLN A 95 -23.79 -3.42 12.60
N GLU A 96 -23.79 -2.13 12.29
CA GLU A 96 -24.12 -1.66 10.95
C GLU A 96 -23.08 -2.04 9.89
N ASP A 97 -21.85 -2.41 10.29
CA ASP A 97 -20.80 -2.77 9.35
C ASP A 97 -21.14 -4.07 8.58
N GLU A 98 -21.97 -4.94 9.15
CA GLU A 98 -22.52 -6.12 8.45
C GLU A 98 -23.39 -5.69 7.26
N VAL A 99 -24.27 -4.71 7.48
CA VAL A 99 -25.15 -4.16 6.44
C VAL A 99 -24.33 -3.36 5.42
N ARG A 100 -23.34 -2.57 5.86
CA ARG A 100 -22.43 -1.85 4.96
C ARG A 100 -21.63 -2.81 4.08
N ALA A 101 -21.14 -3.92 4.64
CA ALA A 101 -20.41 -4.94 3.88
C ALA A 101 -21.31 -5.57 2.81
N LYS A 102 -22.54 -5.94 3.15
CA LYS A 102 -23.55 -6.42 2.18
C LYS A 102 -23.83 -5.37 1.10
N PHE A 103 -24.04 -4.11 1.49
CA PHE A 103 -24.29 -3.00 0.57
C PHE A 103 -23.15 -2.81 -0.44
N TYR A 104 -21.91 -2.71 0.02
CA TYR A 104 -20.76 -2.51 -0.87
C TYR A 104 -20.45 -3.74 -1.71
N LYS A 105 -20.81 -4.95 -1.26
CA LYS A 105 -20.72 -6.17 -2.08
C LYS A 105 -21.69 -6.13 -3.26
N VAL A 106 -22.93 -5.68 -3.04
CA VAL A 106 -24.00 -5.69 -4.05
C VAL A 106 -23.96 -4.46 -4.96
N TYR A 107 -23.85 -3.26 -4.38
CA TYR A 107 -23.96 -1.99 -5.12
C TYR A 107 -22.61 -1.30 -5.35
N GLY A 108 -21.59 -1.62 -4.54
CA GLY A 108 -20.28 -0.95 -4.60
C GLY A 108 -20.30 0.51 -4.17
N SER A 109 -19.26 1.26 -4.55
CA SER A 109 -19.25 2.72 -4.37
C SER A 109 -20.22 3.34 -5.36
N GLY A 110 -21.26 4.00 -4.83
CA GLY A 110 -22.23 4.73 -5.64
C GLY A 110 -21.62 5.91 -6.41
N PRO A 111 -22.37 6.52 -7.33
CA PRO A 111 -21.89 7.60 -8.19
C PRO A 111 -21.57 8.89 -7.42
N ARG A 112 -22.13 9.05 -6.21
CA ARG A 112 -21.96 10.24 -5.39
C ARG A 112 -20.68 10.10 -4.54
N PRO A 113 -19.68 10.99 -4.71
CA PRO A 113 -18.48 10.97 -3.90
C PRO A 113 -18.79 11.29 -2.43
N PHE A 114 -17.90 10.86 -1.53
CA PHE A 114 -18.00 11.21 -0.12
C PHE A 114 -17.52 12.63 0.13
N ASN A 115 -18.29 13.43 0.86
CA ASN A 115 -17.83 14.72 1.35
C ASN A 115 -17.40 14.59 2.81
N LEU A 116 -16.09 14.44 3.03
CA LEU A 116 -15.51 14.28 4.37
C LEU A 116 -15.30 15.62 5.10
N SER A 117 -15.53 16.76 4.44
CA SER A 117 -15.42 18.09 5.08
C SER A 117 -16.62 18.42 5.97
N GLN A 118 -17.77 17.82 5.67
CA GLN A 118 -19.01 18.01 6.42
C GLN A 118 -19.15 16.90 7.47
N SER A 119 -19.23 17.27 8.74
CA SER A 119 -19.40 16.32 9.85
C SER A 119 -20.71 15.52 9.76
N ASN A 120 -21.77 16.14 9.24
CA ASN A 120 -23.10 15.55 9.15
C ASN A 120 -23.41 14.97 7.76
N TYR A 121 -22.39 14.64 6.96
CA TYR A 121 -22.59 14.09 5.63
C TYR A 121 -23.16 12.68 5.66
N LYS A 122 -24.39 12.52 5.17
CA LYS A 122 -25.02 11.21 5.00
C LYS A 122 -24.75 10.67 3.61
N SER A 123 -23.89 9.66 3.53
CA SER A 123 -23.63 8.90 2.31
C SER A 123 -24.86 8.07 1.89
N THR A 124 -24.88 7.58 0.65
CA THR A 124 -25.94 6.69 0.17
C THR A 124 -26.01 5.40 0.98
N CYS A 125 -24.85 4.82 1.32
CA CYS A 125 -24.76 3.66 2.21
C CYS A 125 -25.26 3.97 3.62
N GLN A 126 -24.96 5.17 4.15
CA GLN A 126 -25.47 5.57 5.47
C GLN A 126 -27.01 5.71 5.48
N ARG A 127 -27.58 6.31 4.44
CA ARG A 127 -29.05 6.38 4.28
C ARG A 127 -29.69 4.99 4.15
N PHE A 128 -28.99 4.05 3.50
CA PHE A 128 -29.42 2.65 3.42
C PHE A 128 -29.48 2.00 4.79
N VAL A 129 -28.43 2.15 5.61
CA VAL A 129 -28.38 1.63 6.98
C VAL A 129 -29.47 2.23 7.85
N GLU A 130 -29.70 3.55 7.78
CA GLU A 130 -30.76 4.21 8.53
C GLU A 130 -32.14 3.61 8.20
N LYS A 131 -32.46 3.48 6.90
CA LYS A 131 -33.70 2.85 6.45
C LYS A 131 -33.81 1.38 6.81
N PHE A 132 -32.69 0.66 6.80
CA PHE A 132 -32.65 -0.73 7.24
C PHE A 132 -32.98 -0.89 8.71
N ASN A 133 -32.44 -0.02 9.56
CA ASN A 133 -32.73 -0.04 10.98
C ASN A 133 -34.19 0.36 11.28
N GLU A 134 -34.73 1.36 10.59
CA GLU A 134 -36.14 1.74 10.69
C GLU A 134 -37.07 0.53 10.40
N LEU A 135 -36.87 -0.16 9.26
CA LEU A 135 -37.68 -1.33 8.91
C LEU A 135 -37.46 -2.53 9.83
N LYS A 136 -36.25 -2.68 10.38
CA LYS A 136 -35.92 -3.73 11.35
C LYS A 136 -36.64 -3.50 12.68
N GLU A 137 -36.71 -2.25 13.15
CA GLU A 137 -37.44 -1.88 14.37
C GLU A 137 -38.96 -2.08 14.21
N GLU A 138 -39.49 -1.85 13.02
CA GLU A 138 -40.89 -2.15 12.72
C GLU A 138 -41.22 -3.65 12.78
N GLY A 139 -40.21 -4.55 12.68
CA GLY A 139 -40.34 -5.98 12.96
C GLY A 139 -41.20 -6.77 11.96
N LYS A 140 -41.54 -6.18 10.81
CA LYS A 140 -42.51 -6.77 9.86
C LYS A 140 -41.92 -7.77 8.88
N ILE A 141 -40.59 -7.79 8.69
CA ILE A 141 -39.95 -8.44 7.55
C ILE A 141 -38.68 -9.22 7.96
N GLU A 142 -38.41 -10.31 7.25
CA GLU A 142 -37.24 -11.20 7.37
C GLU A 142 -35.94 -10.53 6.85
N GLU A 143 -34.76 -10.83 7.40
CA GLU A 143 -33.51 -10.10 7.13
C GLU A 143 -33.11 -10.06 5.64
N GLU A 144 -33.34 -11.14 4.90
CA GLU A 144 -33.05 -11.20 3.46
C GLU A 144 -34.00 -10.30 2.66
N LYS A 145 -35.28 -10.29 3.04
CA LYS A 145 -36.31 -9.43 2.42
C LYS A 145 -36.14 -7.97 2.82
N LEU A 146 -35.70 -7.68 4.05
CA LEU A 146 -35.40 -6.34 4.55
C LEU A 146 -34.37 -5.63 3.68
N PHE A 147 -33.33 -6.32 3.22
CA PHE A 147 -32.31 -5.74 2.36
C PHE A 147 -32.86 -5.35 0.96
N GLU A 148 -33.77 -6.13 0.41
CA GLU A 148 -34.39 -5.82 -0.88
C GLU A 148 -35.43 -4.70 -0.76
N GLU A 149 -36.23 -4.73 0.30
CA GLU A 149 -37.27 -3.73 0.57
C GLU A 149 -36.68 -2.35 0.88
N THR A 150 -35.58 -2.30 1.64
CA THR A 150 -34.81 -1.07 1.83
C THR A 150 -34.27 -0.53 0.51
N GLY A 151 -33.76 -1.40 -0.37
CA GLY A 151 -33.36 -1.02 -1.73
C GLY A 151 -34.51 -0.39 -2.51
N LYS A 152 -35.70 -1.01 -2.49
CA LYS A 152 -36.91 -0.47 -3.13
C LYS A 152 -37.34 0.86 -2.53
N ALA A 153 -37.31 1.00 -1.21
CA ALA A 153 -37.65 2.24 -0.51
C ALA A 153 -36.70 3.40 -0.86
N LEU A 154 -35.39 3.11 -0.98
CA LEU A 154 -34.42 4.13 -1.38
C LEU A 154 -34.55 4.54 -2.84
N LEU A 155 -34.89 3.61 -3.74
CA LEU A 155 -35.24 3.93 -5.12
C LEU A 155 -36.49 4.82 -5.20
N ALA A 156 -37.52 4.53 -4.39
CA ALA A 156 -38.70 5.39 -4.26
C ALA A 156 -38.37 6.79 -3.74
N SER A 157 -37.34 6.91 -2.88
CA SER A 157 -36.83 8.22 -2.41
C SER A 157 -35.96 8.95 -3.44
N GLY A 158 -35.75 8.39 -4.64
CA GLY A 158 -34.97 8.99 -5.72
C GLY A 158 -33.45 8.79 -5.62
N ILE A 159 -32.98 7.86 -4.79
CA ILE A 159 -31.55 7.55 -4.68
C ILE A 159 -31.20 6.48 -5.72
N ILE A 160 -30.17 6.75 -6.54
CA ILE A 160 -29.71 5.82 -7.57
C ILE A 160 -28.86 4.71 -6.94
N LEU A 161 -29.32 3.47 -7.05
CA LEU A 161 -28.59 2.26 -6.66
C LEU A 161 -28.27 1.44 -7.91
N GLN A 162 -26.99 1.33 -8.24
CA GLN A 162 -26.52 0.52 -9.36
C GLN A 162 -25.97 -0.79 -8.81
N ARG A 163 -26.60 -1.93 -9.13
CA ARG A 163 -26.05 -3.23 -8.76
C ARG A 163 -24.78 -3.47 -9.56
N ARG A 164 -23.71 -3.83 -8.88
CA ARG A 164 -22.47 -4.26 -9.51
C ARG A 164 -22.77 -5.63 -10.11
N GLY A 165 -23.03 -5.65 -11.42
CA GLY A 165 -23.60 -6.78 -12.13
C GLY A 165 -23.01 -8.13 -11.72
N THR A 166 -23.81 -8.91 -11.02
CA THR A 166 -23.72 -10.38 -11.02
C THR A 166 -24.54 -10.97 -12.18
N ASP A 167 -25.03 -10.13 -13.10
CA ASP A 167 -25.85 -10.52 -14.25
C ASP A 167 -25.03 -10.63 -15.54
N LYS A 168 -23.77 -11.09 -15.43
CA LYS A 168 -23.01 -11.63 -16.58
C LYS A 168 -22.58 -13.10 -16.37
N VAL A 169 -23.04 -13.77 -15.31
CA VAL A 169 -22.63 -15.17 -15.01
C VAL A 169 -23.82 -16.03 -14.58
N ALA A 170 -24.99 -15.78 -15.16
CA ALA A 170 -26.08 -16.74 -15.19
C ALA A 170 -26.58 -16.77 -16.64
N GLN A 171 -26.14 -17.79 -17.38
CA GLN A 171 -26.32 -18.02 -18.83
C GLN A 171 -25.30 -17.35 -19.78
N GLU A 172 -24.01 -17.55 -19.57
CA GLU A 172 -23.11 -17.77 -20.71
C GLU A 172 -22.21 -18.97 -20.37
N ASP A 173 -22.40 -20.02 -21.16
CA ASP A 173 -21.82 -21.33 -21.00
C ASP A 173 -20.29 -21.33 -21.00
N HIS A 174 -19.75 -22.42 -20.47
CA HIS A 174 -18.35 -22.75 -20.19
C HIS A 174 -17.36 -22.71 -21.37
N GLN A 175 -17.38 -21.71 -22.25
CA GLN A 175 -16.43 -21.61 -23.37
C GLN A 175 -15.63 -20.29 -23.45
N GLY A 176 -16.11 -19.20 -22.85
CA GLY A 176 -15.52 -17.87 -23.09
C GLY A 176 -14.24 -17.51 -22.32
N VAL A 177 -13.88 -18.26 -21.26
CA VAL A 177 -12.69 -17.94 -20.44
C VAL A 177 -11.42 -18.58 -21.01
N GLU A 178 -11.53 -19.76 -21.62
CA GLU A 178 -10.39 -20.40 -22.29
C GLU A 178 -10.03 -19.70 -23.60
N THR A 179 -11.00 -19.18 -24.34
CA THR A 179 -10.75 -18.50 -25.63
C THR A 179 -9.97 -17.21 -25.47
N ARG A 180 -10.21 -16.43 -24.40
CA ARG A 180 -9.48 -15.18 -24.18
C ARG A 180 -8.03 -15.44 -23.75
N GLY A 181 -7.81 -16.48 -22.95
CA GLY A 181 -6.46 -16.94 -22.59
C GLY A 181 -5.68 -17.48 -23.79
N SER A 182 -6.33 -18.27 -24.65
CA SER A 182 -5.70 -18.85 -25.85
C SER A 182 -5.39 -17.79 -26.90
N VAL A 183 -6.29 -16.82 -27.14
CA VAL A 183 -6.04 -15.71 -28.07
C VAL A 183 -4.86 -14.84 -27.62
N LEU A 184 -4.78 -14.54 -26.32
CA LEU A 184 -3.64 -13.80 -25.77
C LEU A 184 -2.34 -14.61 -25.84
N HIS A 185 -2.40 -15.94 -25.68
CA HIS A 185 -1.24 -16.81 -25.81
C HIS A 185 -0.70 -16.86 -27.25
N LEU A 186 -1.60 -16.99 -28.24
CA LEU A 186 -1.25 -16.96 -29.66
C LEU A 186 -0.67 -15.60 -30.09
N GLN A 187 -1.21 -14.50 -29.56
CA GLN A 187 -0.65 -13.15 -29.78
C GLN A 187 0.75 -13.01 -29.17
N LEU A 188 1.01 -13.58 -27.99
CA LEU A 188 2.34 -13.55 -27.40
C LEU A 188 3.35 -14.42 -28.17
N GLN A 189 2.91 -15.58 -28.68
CA GLN A 189 3.75 -16.46 -29.49
C GLN A 189 4.15 -15.80 -30.82
N THR A 190 3.19 -15.20 -31.51
CA THR A 190 3.45 -14.48 -32.77
C THR A 190 4.42 -13.32 -32.60
N VAL A 191 4.26 -12.50 -31.54
CA VAL A 191 5.19 -11.40 -31.24
C VAL A 191 6.60 -11.93 -30.90
N LEU A 192 6.71 -13.05 -30.19
CA LEU A 192 8.02 -13.67 -29.89
C LEU A 192 8.71 -14.20 -31.14
N GLU A 193 7.95 -14.74 -32.09
CA GLU A 193 8.47 -15.27 -33.35
C GLU A 193 8.88 -14.14 -34.31
N GLU A 194 8.11 -13.05 -34.38
CA GLU A 194 8.52 -11.82 -35.08
C GLU A 194 9.83 -11.24 -34.53
N MET A 195 9.98 -11.18 -33.20
CA MET A 195 11.23 -10.71 -32.59
C MET A 195 12.43 -11.61 -32.89
N GLN A 196 12.23 -12.91 -33.06
CA GLN A 196 13.30 -13.84 -33.44
C GLN A 196 13.61 -13.80 -34.93
N GLY A 197 12.61 -13.58 -35.79
CA GLY A 197 12.79 -13.32 -37.22
C GLY A 197 13.61 -12.05 -37.45
N GLN A 198 13.23 -10.93 -36.83
CA GLN A 198 14.00 -9.68 -36.91
C GLN A 198 15.44 -9.81 -36.41
N LYS A 199 15.70 -10.73 -35.48
CA LYS A 199 17.05 -11.01 -35.00
C LYS A 199 17.88 -11.82 -36.00
N LYS A 200 17.25 -12.67 -36.82
CA LYS A 200 17.89 -13.38 -37.93
C LYS A 200 18.07 -12.49 -39.17
N ASP A 201 17.10 -11.62 -39.46
CA ASP A 201 17.19 -10.67 -40.58
C ASP A 201 18.26 -9.59 -40.35
N GLN A 202 18.52 -9.22 -39.09
CA GLN A 202 19.65 -8.35 -38.72
C GLN A 202 21.01 -9.07 -38.76
N GLU A 203 21.03 -10.41 -38.70
CA GLU A 203 22.27 -11.21 -38.73
C GLU A 203 22.61 -11.68 -40.16
N GLU A 204 21.64 -11.72 -41.09
CA GLU A 204 21.86 -11.98 -42.52
C GLU A 204 22.20 -10.73 -43.36
N GLN A 205 22.00 -9.50 -42.85
CA GLN A 205 22.41 -8.26 -43.54
C GLN A 205 23.79 -7.70 -43.14
N THR A 206 24.55 -8.41 -42.31
CA THR A 206 25.95 -8.09 -42.00
C THR A 206 26.86 -9.28 -42.29
N PRO A 207 26.98 -9.71 -43.57
CA PRO A 207 28.32 -9.77 -44.15
C PRO A 207 28.32 -9.58 -45.68
N GLU A 208 27.89 -8.44 -46.23
CA GLU A 208 28.06 -8.19 -47.68
C GLU A 208 28.38 -6.73 -48.05
N LEU A 209 29.09 -5.99 -47.18
CA LEU A 209 29.69 -4.69 -47.54
C LEU A 209 31.03 -4.46 -46.80
N ALA A 210 31.94 -5.44 -46.83
CA ALA A 210 33.30 -5.27 -46.31
C ALA A 210 34.43 -5.76 -47.24
N GLU A 211 34.14 -6.24 -48.46
CA GLU A 211 35.17 -6.63 -49.42
C GLU A 211 34.78 -6.27 -50.86
N ARG A 212 34.97 -5.00 -51.23
CA ARG A 212 35.29 -4.55 -52.60
C ARG A 212 35.46 -3.05 -52.60
N GLN A 213 36.70 -2.60 -52.39
CA GLN A 213 37.33 -1.42 -53.01
C GLN A 213 38.65 -1.11 -52.29
N LYS A 214 39.68 -1.88 -52.66
CA LYS A 214 41.07 -1.46 -52.49
C LYS A 214 41.91 -2.00 -53.65
N GLU A 215 41.66 -1.51 -54.86
CA GLU A 215 42.70 -1.37 -55.87
C GLU A 215 42.58 0.01 -56.53
N ASN A 216 43.61 0.81 -56.24
CA ASN A 216 43.98 2.11 -56.80
C ASN A 216 44.50 1.90 -58.25
N PRO A 217 44.61 2.92 -59.13
CA PRO A 217 45.60 3.98 -58.97
C PRO A 217 45.14 5.41 -59.30
N LEU A 218 45.82 6.35 -58.63
CA LEU A 218 45.83 7.79 -58.92
C LEU A 218 46.52 8.06 -60.27
N PRO A 219 46.26 9.21 -60.92
CA PRO A 219 47.29 9.88 -61.72
C PRO A 219 48.44 10.31 -60.79
N SER A 220 49.71 10.08 -61.10
CA SER A 220 50.37 10.00 -62.42
C SER A 220 51.03 8.67 -62.75
#